data_AF-A0A6I3KKV1-F1
#
_entry.id   AF-A0A6I3KKV1-F1
#
_cell.length_a   1.000
_cell.length_b   1.000
_cell.length_c   1.000
_cell.angle_alpha   90.00
_cell.angle_beta   90.00
_cell.angle_gamma   90.00
#
_symmetry.space_group_name_H-M   'P 1'
#
loop_
_entity.id
_entity.type
_entity.pdbx_description
1 polymer ?
#
loop_
_entity_poly.entity_id
_entity_poly.type
_entity_poly.pdbx_seq_one_letter_code
_entity_poly.pdbx_strand_id
1 'polypeptide(L)' 'MIKKLTDQISVAPQIKPSELAELAAQGFRSIICNRPDGEGADQPVSMPQ' A
#
# COMPACT_ATOMS: atom_id res chain seq x y z
N MET A 1 0.05 -10.07 -0.04
CA MET A 1 1.34 -10.56 -0.55
C MET A 1 1.91 -9.56 -1.53
N ILE A 2 3.17 -9.15 -1.35
CA ILE A 2 3.88 -8.30 -2.31
C ILE A 2 4.37 -9.18 -3.47
N LYS A 3 4.08 -8.76 -4.69
CA LYS A 3 4.56 -9.38 -5.93
C LYS A 3 5.46 -8.40 -6.67
N LYS A 4 6.72 -8.77 -6.84
CA LYS A 4 7.66 -8.01 -7.67
C LYS A 4 7.28 -8.16 -9.15
N LEU A 5 7.14 -7.04 -9.86
CA LEU A 5 6.90 -7.02 -11.31
C LEU A 5 8.18 -6.70 -12.08
N THR A 6 8.95 -5.73 -11.58
CA THR A 6 10.24 -5.31 -12.12
C THR A 6 11.21 -5.02 -10.98
N ASP A 7 12.45 -4.63 -11.29
CA ASP A 7 13.41 -4.22 -10.27
C ASP A 7 13.02 -2.97 -9.48
N GLN A 8 12.09 -2.17 -10.01
CA GLN A 8 11.68 -0.91 -9.40
C GLN A 8 10.22 -0.91 -8.93
N ILE A 9 9.40 -1.86 -9.38
CA ILE A 9 7.96 -1.86 -9.12
C ILE A 9 7.52 -3.20 -8.56
N SER A 10 6.82 -3.13 -7.43
CA SER A 10 6.07 -4.24 -6.85
C SER A 10 4.62 -3.84 -6.67
N VAL A 11 3.73 -4.83 -6.67
CA VAL A 11 2.29 -4.65 -6.42
C VAL A 11 1.87 -5.50 -5.23
N ALA A 12 0.83 -5.07 -4.52
CA ALA A 12 0.27 -5.80 -3.41
C ALA A 12 -1.26 -5.57 -3.35
N PRO A 13 -2.02 -6.45 -2.67
CA PRO A 13 -3.36 -6.13 -2.20
C PRO A 13 -3.36 -4.91 -1.27
N GLN A 14 -4.53 -4.56 -0.71
CA GLN A 14 -4.67 -3.48 0.26
C GLN A 14 -3.60 -3.55 1.36
N ILE A 15 -2.78 -2.50 1.44
CA ILE A 15 -1.79 -2.31 2.50
C ILE A 15 -2.47 -1.65 3.71
N LYS A 16 -2.15 -2.12 4.91
CA LYS A 16 -2.60 -1.55 6.19
C LYS A 16 -1.57 -0.57 6.75
N PRO A 17 -2.00 0.45 7.52
CA PRO A 17 -1.06 1.39 8.15
C PRO A 17 0.01 0.73 9.02
N SER A 18 -0.29 -0.39 9.66
CA SER A 18 0.65 -1.15 10.49
C SER A 18 1.81 -1.77 9.71
N GLU A 19 1.67 -1.95 8.40
CA GLU A 19 2.69 -2.57 7.53
C GLU A 19 3.71 -1.55 6.99
N LEU A 20 3.45 -0.24 7.15
CA LEU A 20 4.27 0.82 6.56
C LEU A 20 5.73 0.81 7.06
N ALA A 21 5.94 0.53 8.34
CA ALA A 21 7.28 0.46 8.91
C ALA A 21 8.11 -0.68 8.31
N GLU A 22 7.49 -1.82 8.08
CA GLU A 22 8.16 -2.98 7.47
C GLU A 22 8.46 -2.72 5.99
N LEU A 23 7.52 -2.14 5.25
CA LEU A 23 7.72 -1.75 3.85
C LEU A 23 8.87 -0.75 3.69
N ALA A 24 8.95 0.24 4.59
CA ALA A 24 10.06 1.19 4.60
C ALA A 24 11.40 0.48 4.89
N ALA A 25 11.43 -0.44 5.84
CA ALA A 25 12.62 -1.25 6.14
C ALA A 25 13.05 -2.15 4.98
N GLN A 26 12.10 -2.61 4.15
CA GLN A 26 12.36 -3.34 2.91
C GLN A 26 12.85 -2.44 1.76
N GLY A 27 12.94 -1.12 1.96
CA GLY A 27 13.47 -0.16 0.98
C GLY A 27 12.42 0.47 0.06
N PHE A 28 11.12 0.24 0.28
CA PHE A 28 10.08 0.93 -0.46
C PHE A 28 9.99 2.39 -0.01
N ARG A 29 10.09 3.32 -0.98
CA ARG A 29 10.08 4.77 -0.71
C ARG A 29 8.71 5.43 -0.85
N SER A 30 7.89 4.91 -1.75
CA SER A 30 6.59 5.50 -2.10
C SER A 30 5.54 4.40 -2.27
N ILE A 31 4.30 4.73 -1.91
CA ILE A 31 3.13 3.87 -2.12
C ILE A 31 2.16 4.63 -3.00
N ILE A 32 1.63 3.96 -4.02
CA ILE A 32 0.60 4.50 -4.91
C ILE A 32 -0.71 3.77 -4.59
N CYS A 33 -1.66 4.49 -4.01
CA CYS A 33 -2.99 3.97 -3.73
C CYS A 33 -3.86 4.08 -4.99
N ASN A 34 -4.03 2.98 -5.72
CA ASN A 34 -4.85 2.95 -6.93
C ASN A 34 -6.34 2.66 -6.65
N ARG A 35 -6.73 2.51 -5.37
CA ARG A 35 -8.10 2.25 -4.92
C ARG A 35 -8.74 3.57 -4.49
N PRO A 36 -9.75 4.11 -5.19
CA PRO A 36 -10.44 5.35 -4.82
C PRO A 36 -11.16 5.25 -3.47
N ASP A 37 -11.35 6.38 -2.80
CA ASP A 37 -12.12 6.46 -1.56
C ASP A 37 -13.59 6.08 -1.79
N GLY A 38 -14.14 5.28 -0.88
CA GLY A 38 -15.53 4.77 -0.92
C GLY A 38 -15.75 3.54 -1.81
N GLU A 39 -14.71 2.91 -2.36
CA GLU A 39 -14.88 1.78 -3.30
C GLU A 39 -15.48 0.52 -2.64
N GLY A 40 -15.28 0.30 -1.34
CA GLY A 40 -15.83 -0.86 -0.64
C GLY A 40 -15.85 -0.72 0.88
N ALA A 41 -16.71 -1.52 1.53
CA ALA A 41 -16.91 -1.48 2.99
C ALA A 41 -15.68 -1.95 3.80
N ASP A 42 -14.77 -2.67 3.16
CA ASP A 42 -13.50 -3.14 3.72
C ASP A 42 -12.37 -2.10 3.60
N GLN A 43 -12.63 -0.96 2.97
CA GLN A 43 -11.63 0.06 2.75
C GLN A 43 -11.18 0.67 4.09
N PRO A 44 -9.86 0.78 4.34
CA PRO A 44 -9.36 1.50 5.49
C PRO A 44 -9.79 2.97 5.42
N VAL A 45 -10.16 3.57 6.56
CA VAL A 45 -10.37 5.02 6.61
C VAL A 45 -9.08 5.73 6.23
N SER A 46 -9.17 6.69 5.31
CA SER A 46 -8.04 7.57 5.03
C SER A 46 -7.68 8.33 6.31
N MET A 47 -6.39 8.46 6.59
CA MET A 47 -5.96 9.37 7.65
C MET A 47 -6.48 10.77 7.30
N PRO A 48 -6.99 11.54 8.28
CA PRO A 48 -7.23 12.95 8.05
C PRO A 48 -5.91 13.58 7.57
N GLN A 49 -5.98 14.25 6.42
CA GLN A 49 -4.83 14.96 5.84
C GLN A 49 -4.34 16.06 6.77
#